data_AF-A0A6I2V5L6-F1
#
_entry.id   AF-A0A6I2V5L6-F1
#
_cell.length_a   1.000
_cell.length_b   1.000
_cell.length_c   1.000
_cell.angle_alpha   90.00
_cell.angle_beta   90.00
_cell.angle_gamma   90.00
#
_symmetry.space_group_name_H-M   'P 1'
#
loop_
_entity.id
_entity.type
_entity.pdbx_description
1 polymer ?
#
loop_
_entity_poly.entity_id
_entity_poly.type
_entity_poly.pdbx_seq_one_letter_code
_entity_poly.pdbx_strand_id
1 'polypeptide(L)'
;MKRLTAKDILRVRSLGRVAPSDLDALVAGLAAPVGVDYLFLVAPNDRHATVTEPQLVEKREREGSIVWVYETDESLATDWASGQLGSLAIAQSDYAEIEYQGFGAYRSPTPRDTAGAKPDWMRARANFGADFRSTRQLMKSLELNTVCEEAGCPNISECWADRTATFMILGERCTRACGFCLVDTRKPQVLDQDEPRRVADAVSTLGLEHAVITSVARDDLVDGGAGGFVATINAVRAKNPHTSVEVLIPDCKGDPTSLATLFSARPDVLNHNLETVLRLQHEARSLASYARSLAVLARARFAGLRTKSGIIVGLGETMAEVKGAVADLRAVGVEILTIGQYLQPSARHLRVARWWTPEEFSEIGAYAESLGFSHVESGPLVRSSYHAKRAVTKIEVSAVL
;
A
#
# COMPACT_ATOMS: atom_id res chain seq x y z
N MET A 1 3.07 -28.90 -4.11
CA MET A 1 1.93 -28.38 -3.32
C MET A 1 2.21 -26.96 -2.88
N LYS A 2 1.54 -25.96 -3.46
CA LYS A 2 1.49 -24.59 -2.91
C LYS A 2 0.02 -24.28 -2.60
N ARG A 3 -0.29 -23.96 -1.33
CA ARG A 3 -1.61 -23.46 -0.90
C ARG A 3 -1.90 -22.15 -1.65
N LEU A 4 -3.01 -22.06 -2.37
CA LEU A 4 -3.59 -20.76 -2.73
C LEU A 4 -3.93 -20.04 -1.43
N THR A 5 -3.62 -18.75 -1.37
CA THR A 5 -3.92 -17.91 -0.22
C THR A 5 -4.73 -16.72 -0.72
N ALA A 6 -5.27 -15.88 0.17
CA ALA A 6 -5.97 -14.63 -0.19
C ALA A 6 -5.17 -13.64 -1.09
N LYS A 7 -3.97 -14.04 -1.52
CA LYS A 7 -3.07 -13.32 -2.42
C LYS A 7 -3.39 -13.48 -3.91
N ASP A 8 -4.24 -14.45 -4.27
CA ASP A 8 -4.46 -14.88 -5.65
C ASP A 8 -5.85 -14.48 -6.19
N ILE A 9 -6.59 -13.65 -5.46
CA ILE A 9 -8.01 -13.34 -5.70
C ILE A 9 -8.19 -11.82 -5.75
N LEU A 10 -8.55 -11.28 -6.92
CA LEU A 10 -8.51 -9.83 -7.19
C LEU A 10 -9.87 -9.11 -7.08
N ARG A 11 -11.01 -9.80 -7.16
CA ARG A 11 -12.32 -9.28 -6.73
C ARG A 11 -13.19 -10.42 -6.22
N VAL A 12 -13.69 -10.30 -4.99
CA VAL A 12 -14.69 -11.22 -4.42
C VAL A 12 -16.05 -10.54 -4.49
N ARG A 13 -16.99 -11.13 -5.22
CA ARG A 13 -18.38 -10.67 -5.23
C ARG A 13 -19.26 -11.84 -4.77
N SER A 14 -19.93 -11.67 -3.63
CA SER A 14 -20.99 -12.59 -3.20
C SER A 14 -22.22 -12.27 -4.04
N LEU A 15 -22.71 -13.26 -4.80
CA LEU A 15 -23.85 -13.08 -5.70
C LEU A 15 -25.14 -13.75 -5.19
N GLY A 16 -25.13 -14.30 -3.97
CA GLY A 16 -26.25 -15.10 -3.47
C GLY A 16 -26.52 -16.32 -4.37
N ARG A 17 -27.78 -16.69 -4.55
CA ARG A 17 -28.19 -17.71 -5.53
C ARG A 17 -28.31 -17.09 -6.91
N VAL A 18 -27.55 -17.61 -7.86
CA VAL A 18 -27.53 -17.14 -9.25
C VAL A 18 -27.91 -18.31 -10.14
N ALA A 19 -28.92 -18.16 -10.99
CA ALA A 19 -29.19 -19.17 -12.01
C ALA A 19 -28.02 -19.20 -13.01
N PRO A 20 -27.66 -20.35 -13.60
CA PRO A 20 -26.55 -20.43 -14.57
C PRO A 20 -26.64 -19.40 -15.71
N SER A 21 -27.86 -19.07 -16.17
CA SER A 21 -28.13 -18.04 -17.18
C SER A 21 -27.82 -16.60 -16.73
N ASP A 22 -27.91 -16.33 -15.43
CA ASP A 22 -27.61 -15.00 -14.86
C ASP A 22 -26.10 -14.82 -14.69
N LEU A 23 -25.36 -15.92 -14.47
CA LEU A 23 -23.90 -15.94 -14.43
C LEU A 23 -23.31 -15.58 -15.80
N ASP A 24 -23.90 -16.08 -16.89
CA ASP A 24 -23.53 -15.73 -18.27
C ASP A 24 -23.65 -14.22 -18.52
N ALA A 25 -24.78 -13.62 -18.13
CA ALA A 25 -25.02 -12.19 -18.26
C ALA A 25 -24.07 -11.36 -17.39
N LEU A 26 -23.73 -11.86 -16.20
CA LEU A 26 -22.84 -11.19 -15.25
C LEU A 26 -21.38 -11.23 -15.72
N VAL A 27 -20.93 -12.37 -16.25
CA VAL A 27 -19.61 -12.54 -16.88
C VAL A 27 -19.50 -11.72 -18.17
N ALA A 28 -20.56 -11.66 -18.98
CA ALA A 28 -20.62 -10.83 -20.19
C ALA A 28 -20.64 -9.32 -19.86
N GLY A 29 -21.27 -8.94 -18.75
CA GLY A 29 -21.36 -7.56 -18.25
C GLY A 29 -20.12 -7.06 -17.51
N LEU A 30 -19.12 -7.91 -17.25
CA LEU A 30 -17.82 -7.46 -16.74
C LEU A 30 -17.15 -6.55 -17.78
N ALA A 31 -17.00 -5.27 -17.45
CA ALA A 31 -16.18 -4.34 -18.20
C ALA A 31 -14.70 -4.71 -17.95
N ALA A 32 -14.08 -5.44 -18.87
CA ALA A 32 -12.71 -5.95 -18.69
C ALA A 32 -11.66 -4.97 -19.25
N PRO A 33 -10.55 -4.71 -18.54
CA PRO A 33 -9.23 -4.71 -19.14
C PRO A 33 -8.70 -6.16 -19.24
N VAL A 34 -8.02 -6.48 -20.34
CA VAL A 34 -7.41 -7.78 -20.64
C VAL A 34 -6.42 -8.20 -19.54
N GLY A 35 -6.50 -9.45 -19.06
CA GLY A 35 -5.49 -10.09 -18.21
C GLY A 35 -5.74 -10.07 -16.70
N VAL A 36 -7.00 -10.01 -16.24
CA VAL A 36 -7.34 -10.00 -14.81
C VAL A 36 -8.27 -11.16 -14.45
N ASP A 37 -7.85 -12.04 -13.55
CA ASP A 37 -8.67 -13.17 -13.12
C ASP A 37 -9.76 -12.77 -12.11
N TYR A 38 -10.98 -13.27 -12.30
CA TYR A 38 -12.16 -12.96 -11.48
C TYR A 38 -12.55 -14.16 -10.59
N LEU A 39 -12.94 -13.90 -9.33
CA LEU A 39 -13.48 -14.92 -8.42
C LEU A 39 -14.94 -14.60 -8.07
N PHE A 40 -15.84 -15.51 -8.42
CA PHE A 40 -17.24 -15.46 -7.99
C PHE A 40 -17.53 -16.55 -6.96
N LEU A 41 -18.26 -16.16 -5.91
CA LEU A 41 -18.75 -17.06 -4.87
C LEU A 41 -20.27 -17.13 -4.99
N VAL A 42 -20.78 -18.32 -5.28
CA VAL A 42 -22.21 -18.60 -5.50
C VAL A 42 -22.72 -19.64 -4.50
N ALA A 43 -23.94 -19.42 -4.01
CA ALA A 43 -24.60 -20.35 -3.09
C ALA A 43 -25.17 -21.58 -3.84
N PRO A 44 -25.26 -22.76 -3.21
CA PRO A 44 -25.80 -23.96 -3.85
C PRO A 44 -27.26 -23.78 -4.28
N ASN A 45 -27.62 -24.34 -5.44
CA ASN A 45 -29.00 -24.34 -5.90
C ASN A 45 -29.91 -25.24 -5.05
N ASP A 46 -29.38 -26.36 -4.53
CA ASP A 46 -30.07 -27.21 -3.58
C ASP A 46 -30.06 -26.59 -2.16
N ARG A 47 -31.24 -26.37 -1.59
CA ARG A 47 -31.41 -25.79 -0.24
C ARG A 47 -30.89 -26.70 0.89
N HIS A 48 -30.64 -27.97 0.61
CA HIS A 48 -30.21 -28.95 1.59
C HIS A 48 -28.74 -29.39 1.41
N ALA A 49 -28.03 -28.86 0.40
CA ALA A 49 -26.62 -29.14 0.20
C ALA A 49 -25.76 -28.38 1.22
N THR A 50 -25.11 -29.11 2.13
CA THR A 50 -24.06 -28.57 2.99
C THR A 50 -22.72 -28.61 2.27
N VAL A 51 -22.25 -27.45 1.80
CA VAL A 51 -20.90 -27.29 1.23
C VAL A 51 -19.94 -26.92 2.36
N THR A 52 -19.16 -27.89 2.83
CA THR A 52 -18.20 -27.68 3.94
C THR A 52 -16.91 -27.01 3.48
N GLU A 53 -16.58 -27.08 2.18
CA GLU A 53 -15.41 -26.44 1.57
C GLU A 53 -15.74 -25.95 0.16
N PRO A 54 -15.26 -24.77 -0.28
CA PRO A 54 -15.53 -24.25 -1.62
C PRO A 54 -15.16 -25.24 -2.73
N GLN A 55 -16.10 -25.53 -3.62
CA GLN A 55 -15.87 -26.41 -4.77
C GLN A 55 -15.81 -25.58 -6.04
N LEU A 56 -14.76 -25.78 -6.85
CA LEU A 56 -14.71 -25.19 -8.18
C LEU A 56 -15.80 -25.86 -9.02
N VAL A 57 -16.83 -25.10 -9.37
CA VAL A 57 -17.92 -25.61 -10.21
C VAL A 57 -17.76 -25.17 -11.65
N GLU A 58 -17.06 -24.07 -11.90
CA GLU A 58 -16.85 -23.58 -13.24
C GLU A 58 -15.57 -22.75 -13.40
N LYS A 59 -14.89 -22.95 -14.53
CA LYS A 59 -13.75 -22.14 -14.98
C LYS A 59 -14.05 -21.66 -16.40
N ARG A 60 -13.95 -20.36 -16.65
CA ARG A 60 -14.19 -19.76 -17.97
C ARG A 60 -13.05 -18.85 -18.37
N GLU A 61 -12.82 -18.74 -19.67
CA GLU A 61 -11.87 -17.80 -20.23
C GLU A 61 -12.62 -16.72 -21.02
N ARG A 62 -12.27 -15.46 -20.83
CA ARG A 62 -12.83 -14.34 -21.58
C ARG A 62 -11.77 -13.28 -21.82
N GLU A 63 -11.48 -12.99 -23.09
CA GLU A 63 -10.58 -11.90 -23.52
C GLU A 63 -9.22 -11.92 -22.77
N GLY A 64 -8.61 -13.10 -22.63
CA GLY A 64 -7.32 -13.30 -21.96
C GLY A 64 -7.37 -13.26 -20.42
N SER A 65 -8.56 -13.31 -19.83
CA SER A 65 -8.81 -13.35 -18.38
C SER A 65 -9.50 -14.65 -17.98
N ILE A 66 -9.22 -15.19 -16.80
CA ILE A 66 -9.88 -16.40 -16.29
C ILE A 66 -10.90 -16.05 -15.21
N VAL A 67 -12.13 -16.52 -15.39
CA VAL A 67 -13.20 -16.43 -14.39
C VAL A 67 -13.33 -17.76 -13.68
N TRP A 68 -13.17 -17.73 -12.36
CA TRP A 68 -13.32 -18.88 -11.47
C TRP A 68 -14.60 -18.75 -10.66
N VAL A 69 -15.44 -19.79 -10.70
CA VAL A 69 -16.73 -19.83 -10.02
C VAL A 69 -16.69 -20.95 -9.02
N TYR A 70 -16.73 -20.58 -7.75
CA TYR A 70 -16.75 -21.53 -6.65
C TYR A 70 -18.14 -21.55 -6.03
N GLU A 71 -18.68 -22.76 -5.88
CA GLU A 71 -19.86 -22.99 -5.05
C GLU A 71 -19.42 -23.08 -3.60
N THR A 72 -20.04 -22.29 -2.74
CA THR A 72 -19.73 -22.24 -1.32
C THR A 72 -20.95 -21.85 -0.50
N ASP A 73 -20.95 -22.15 0.80
CA ASP A 73 -22.04 -21.74 1.70
C ASP A 73 -22.16 -20.20 1.75
N GLU A 74 -23.39 -19.69 1.92
CA GLU A 74 -23.69 -18.26 1.90
C GLU A 74 -22.99 -17.48 3.03
N SER A 75 -22.79 -18.10 4.20
CA SER A 75 -22.00 -17.51 5.28
C SER A 75 -20.52 -17.46 4.90
N LEU A 76 -20.00 -18.53 4.29
CA LEU A 76 -18.61 -18.60 3.84
C LEU A 76 -18.33 -17.60 2.71
N ALA A 77 -19.26 -17.44 1.75
CA ALA A 77 -19.17 -16.43 0.70
C ALA A 77 -19.11 -15.01 1.28
N THR A 78 -19.88 -14.76 2.34
CA THR A 78 -19.89 -13.50 3.08
C THR A 78 -18.59 -13.30 3.87
N ASP A 79 -18.02 -14.36 4.45
CA ASP A 79 -16.73 -14.34 5.16
C ASP A 79 -15.55 -14.11 4.20
N TRP A 80 -15.58 -14.67 2.99
CA TRP A 80 -14.58 -14.40 1.95
C TRP A 80 -14.70 -12.99 1.41
N ALA A 81 -15.92 -12.50 1.16
CA ALA A 81 -16.17 -11.14 0.68
C ALA A 81 -15.84 -10.08 1.74
N SER A 82 -15.94 -10.42 3.02
CA SER A 82 -15.56 -9.58 4.17
C SER A 82 -14.11 -9.77 4.62
N GLY A 83 -13.37 -10.72 4.02
CA GLY A 83 -11.96 -10.98 4.32
C GLY A 83 -11.69 -11.67 5.68
N GLN A 84 -12.70 -12.34 6.24
CA GLN A 84 -12.66 -13.03 7.53
C GLN A 84 -12.05 -14.44 7.51
N LEU A 85 -11.77 -15.05 6.35
CA LEU A 85 -11.22 -16.41 6.31
C LEU A 85 -9.69 -16.48 6.28
N GLY A 86 -9.16 -17.18 7.29
CA GLY A 86 -7.84 -17.79 7.27
C GLY A 86 -7.74 -18.89 6.21
N SER A 87 -6.51 -19.22 5.84
CA SER A 87 -6.12 -20.12 4.74
C SER A 87 -6.95 -21.41 4.61
N LEU A 88 -7.59 -21.62 3.44
CA LEU A 88 -8.12 -22.92 2.98
C LEU A 88 -7.45 -23.34 1.66
N ALA A 89 -7.23 -24.64 1.47
CA ALA A 89 -6.39 -25.23 0.42
C ALA A 89 -7.24 -25.76 -0.74
N ILE A 90 -6.89 -25.42 -1.98
CA ILE A 90 -7.55 -25.91 -3.21
C ILE A 90 -6.58 -26.87 -3.94
N ALA A 91 -7.10 -27.99 -4.43
CA ALA A 91 -6.31 -29.07 -5.06
C ALA A 91 -5.80 -28.71 -6.47
N GLN A 92 -4.61 -29.20 -6.78
CA GLN A 92 -3.66 -28.63 -7.75
C GLN A 92 -3.70 -29.27 -9.16
N SER A 93 -4.77 -29.96 -9.57
CA SER A 93 -4.67 -30.93 -10.67
C SER A 93 -4.59 -30.36 -12.10
N ASP A 94 -4.96 -29.10 -12.36
CA ASP A 94 -5.26 -28.67 -13.75
C ASP A 94 -4.35 -27.56 -14.32
N TYR A 95 -3.11 -27.43 -13.82
CA TYR A 95 -2.13 -26.43 -14.29
C TYR A 95 -0.78 -27.06 -14.67
N ALA A 96 -0.80 -28.02 -15.59
CA ALA A 96 0.42 -28.55 -16.15
C ALA A 96 0.98 -27.64 -17.28
N GLU A 97 2.31 -27.49 -17.26
CA GLU A 97 3.20 -26.94 -18.30
C GLU A 97 3.45 -25.43 -18.37
N ILE A 98 4.20 -24.92 -17.37
CA ILE A 98 5.32 -24.01 -17.66
C ILE A 98 6.54 -24.55 -16.90
N GLU A 99 7.49 -25.15 -17.62
CA GLU A 99 8.76 -25.63 -17.04
C GLU A 99 9.60 -24.46 -16.52
N TYR A 100 9.80 -24.42 -15.20
CA TYR A 100 10.71 -23.49 -14.54
C TYR A 100 12.05 -24.18 -14.29
N GLN A 101 13.08 -23.83 -15.06
CA GLN A 101 14.46 -24.28 -14.82
C GLN A 101 15.05 -23.58 -13.58
N GLY A 102 15.66 -24.37 -12.72
CA GLY A 102 16.01 -24.03 -11.34
C GLY A 102 17.06 -22.93 -11.13
N PHE A 103 17.23 -22.62 -9.84
CA PHE A 103 18.14 -21.61 -9.28
C PHE A 103 19.58 -21.71 -9.79
N GLY A 104 19.93 -20.86 -10.74
CA GLY A 104 21.29 -20.38 -10.99
C GLY A 104 21.39 -18.91 -10.56
N ALA A 105 22.57 -18.51 -10.07
CA ALA A 105 22.88 -17.12 -9.72
C ALA A 105 22.22 -16.13 -10.69
N TYR A 106 21.39 -15.23 -10.16
CA TYR A 106 20.57 -14.30 -10.94
C TYR A 106 21.46 -13.51 -11.92
N ARG A 107 21.50 -13.97 -13.17
CA ARG A 107 21.83 -13.15 -14.32
C ARG A 107 20.53 -12.49 -14.73
N SER A 108 20.42 -11.19 -14.48
CA SER A 108 19.32 -10.34 -14.93
C SER A 108 18.99 -10.65 -16.39
N PRO A 109 17.74 -11.05 -16.73
CA PRO A 109 17.33 -11.02 -18.12
C PRO A 109 17.12 -9.55 -18.50
N THR A 110 18.01 -9.11 -19.41
CA THR A 110 17.92 -7.97 -20.35
C THR A 110 18.01 -6.51 -19.84
N PRO A 111 18.65 -5.62 -20.64
CA PRO A 111 19.18 -4.33 -20.19
C PRO A 111 18.09 -3.27 -20.09
N ARG A 112 17.87 -2.71 -18.89
CA ARG A 112 16.95 -1.58 -18.65
C ARG A 112 17.69 -0.24 -18.59
N ASP A 113 18.46 0.09 -19.64
CA ASP A 113 19.07 1.42 -19.83
C ASP A 113 18.23 2.27 -20.80
N THR A 114 16.92 2.40 -20.53
CA THR A 114 15.98 3.07 -21.44
C THR A 114 15.53 4.45 -20.99
N ALA A 115 15.61 4.78 -19.71
CA ALA A 115 15.06 6.05 -19.21
C ALA A 115 15.86 7.28 -19.65
N GLY A 116 17.11 7.13 -20.09
CA GLY A 116 17.98 8.26 -20.41
C GLY A 116 18.28 9.14 -19.19
N ALA A 117 18.83 10.34 -19.43
CA ALA A 117 19.19 11.27 -18.37
C ALA A 117 17.98 11.77 -17.58
N LYS A 118 18.18 12.08 -16.29
CA LYS A 118 17.16 12.66 -15.42
C LYS A 118 16.65 13.99 -16.01
N PRO A 119 15.35 14.12 -16.34
CA PRO A 119 14.81 15.33 -16.95
C PRO A 119 14.80 16.53 -16.02
N ASP A 120 14.70 17.74 -16.58
CA ASP A 120 14.77 18.97 -15.80
C ASP A 120 13.60 19.16 -14.83
N TRP A 121 12.40 18.69 -15.18
CA TRP A 121 11.24 18.73 -14.27
C TRP A 121 11.38 17.83 -13.04
N MET A 122 12.38 16.95 -13.02
CA MET A 122 12.69 16.10 -11.86
C MET A 122 13.70 16.75 -10.88
N ARG A 123 14.15 17.98 -11.15
CA ARG A 123 15.09 18.71 -10.28
C ARG A 123 14.32 19.44 -9.18
N ALA A 124 14.37 18.90 -7.97
CA ALA A 124 13.85 19.58 -6.77
C ALA A 124 14.70 20.83 -6.47
N ARG A 125 14.05 21.88 -5.97
CA ARG A 125 14.73 23.08 -5.50
C ARG A 125 15.24 22.84 -4.07
N ALA A 126 16.51 23.10 -3.86
CA ALA A 126 17.13 22.95 -2.55
C ALA A 126 17.05 24.26 -1.75
N ASN A 127 16.48 24.22 -0.54
CA ASN A 127 16.48 25.33 0.40
C ASN A 127 17.02 24.91 1.78
N PHE A 128 18.29 25.21 2.05
CA PHE A 128 18.95 24.86 3.31
C PHE A 128 19.07 26.07 4.26
N GLY A 129 17.99 26.84 4.38
CA GLY A 129 17.89 28.02 5.24
C GLY A 129 17.93 27.74 6.75
N ALA A 130 17.61 28.76 7.55
CA ALA A 130 17.65 28.66 9.01
C ALA A 130 16.63 27.63 9.54
N ASP A 131 15.40 27.63 9.02
CA ASP A 131 14.36 26.69 9.45
C ASP A 131 14.74 25.23 9.17
N PHE A 132 15.27 24.93 7.97
CA PHE A 132 15.82 23.60 7.65
C PHE A 132 16.85 23.15 8.70
N ARG A 133 17.82 24.02 9.02
CA ARG A 133 18.87 23.70 10.01
C ARG A 133 18.30 23.51 11.41
N SER A 134 17.28 24.28 11.77
CA SER A 134 16.60 24.15 13.07
C SER A 134 15.88 22.81 13.20
N THR A 135 15.12 22.40 12.18
CA THR A 135 14.44 21.10 12.12
C THR A 135 15.45 19.96 12.18
N ARG A 136 16.56 20.07 11.42
CA ARG A 136 17.66 19.09 11.46
C ARG A 136 18.27 18.95 12.85
N GLN A 137 18.58 20.07 13.49
CA GLN A 137 19.18 20.07 14.82
C GLN A 137 18.21 19.48 15.85
N LEU A 138 16.91 19.74 15.72
CA LEU A 138 15.87 19.17 16.57
C LEU A 138 15.84 17.64 16.45
N MET A 139 15.75 17.08 15.23
CA MET A 139 15.73 15.62 15.02
C MET A 139 16.96 14.96 15.64
N LYS A 140 18.14 15.55 15.44
CA LYS A 140 19.40 15.08 16.03
C LYS A 140 19.39 15.15 17.56
N SER A 141 18.88 16.25 18.14
CA SER A 141 18.87 16.43 19.60
C SER A 141 17.91 15.49 20.32
N LEU A 142 16.85 15.05 19.63
CA LEU A 142 15.87 14.10 20.13
C LEU A 142 16.18 12.66 19.71
N GLU A 143 17.31 12.41 19.04
CA GLU A 143 17.70 11.08 18.55
C GLU A 143 16.55 10.40 17.78
N LEU A 144 15.90 11.15 16.90
CA LEU A 144 14.78 10.66 16.08
C LEU A 144 15.23 10.42 14.64
N ASN A 145 14.73 9.34 14.06
CA ASN A 145 14.90 9.06 12.64
C ASN A 145 13.74 9.66 11.84
N THR A 146 14.03 10.09 10.63
CA THR A 146 13.00 10.54 9.68
C THR A 146 13.14 9.78 8.38
N VAL A 147 12.01 9.40 7.77
CA VAL A 147 12.04 8.84 6.42
C VAL A 147 12.53 9.89 5.40
N CYS A 148 12.45 11.17 5.76
CA CYS A 148 13.00 12.26 4.96
C CYS A 148 14.50 12.07 4.71
N GLU A 149 15.26 11.74 5.76
CA GLU A 149 16.70 11.46 5.68
C GLU A 149 16.96 10.04 5.20
N GLU A 150 16.34 9.04 5.84
CA GLU A 150 16.65 7.62 5.61
C GLU A 150 16.23 7.11 4.21
N ALA A 151 15.23 7.75 3.58
CA ALA A 151 14.85 7.44 2.21
C ALA A 151 15.49 8.38 1.16
N GLY A 152 16.32 9.34 1.57
CA GLY A 152 16.95 10.31 0.66
C GLY A 152 15.93 11.20 -0.06
N CYS A 153 14.93 11.70 0.66
CA CYS A 153 13.79 12.40 0.06
C CYS A 153 14.22 13.70 -0.65
N PRO A 154 13.85 13.89 -1.95
CA PRO A 154 14.21 15.11 -2.68
C PRO A 154 13.50 16.36 -2.12
N ASN A 155 12.42 16.19 -1.36
CA ASN A 155 11.61 17.29 -0.82
C ASN A 155 12.04 17.71 0.59
N ILE A 156 13.08 17.08 1.17
CA ILE A 156 13.48 17.32 2.57
C ILE A 156 13.71 18.81 2.85
N SER A 157 14.33 19.54 1.92
CA SER A 157 14.66 20.94 2.12
C SER A 157 13.42 21.85 2.12
N GLU A 158 12.39 21.51 1.35
CA GLU A 158 11.11 22.22 1.33
C GLU A 158 10.33 21.90 2.61
N CYS A 159 10.07 20.62 2.87
CA CYS A 159 9.26 20.19 4.00
C CYS A 159 9.83 20.68 5.34
N TRP A 160 11.15 20.61 5.53
CA TRP A 160 11.79 21.03 6.78
C TRP A 160 11.89 22.54 6.94
N ALA A 161 11.94 23.29 5.82
CA ALA A 161 11.81 24.75 5.87
C ALA A 161 10.39 25.15 6.29
N ASP A 162 9.39 24.39 5.87
CA ASP A 162 7.99 24.52 6.30
C ASP A 162 7.72 23.83 7.67
N ARG A 163 8.79 23.54 8.43
CA ARG A 163 8.74 22.92 9.76
C ARG A 163 7.93 21.61 9.83
N THR A 164 7.89 20.85 8.74
CA THR A 164 7.18 19.57 8.63
C THR A 164 8.18 18.41 8.48
N ALA A 165 7.93 17.31 9.18
CA ALA A 165 8.73 16.09 9.06
C ALA A 165 7.85 14.83 9.16
N THR A 166 8.32 13.73 8.59
CA THR A 166 7.70 12.41 8.76
C THR A 166 8.62 11.56 9.63
N PHE A 167 8.15 11.22 10.82
CA PHE A 167 8.90 10.47 11.81
C PHE A 167 8.96 9.00 11.41
N MET A 168 10.14 8.39 11.47
CA MET A 168 10.32 6.96 11.25
C MET A 168 10.67 6.30 12.58
N ILE A 169 9.67 5.69 13.20
CA ILE A 169 9.81 5.01 14.50
C ILE A 169 10.33 3.58 14.31
N LEU A 170 10.67 2.92 15.42
CA LEU A 170 11.18 1.55 15.51
C LEU A 170 12.59 1.36 14.93
N GLY A 171 13.34 2.46 14.82
CA GLY A 171 14.72 2.51 14.37
C GLY A 171 14.89 2.76 12.86
N GLU A 172 16.15 2.75 12.44
CA GLU A 172 16.59 3.03 11.06
C GLU A 172 16.84 1.74 10.23
N ARG A 173 16.80 0.57 10.88
CA ARG A 173 17.15 -0.72 10.27
C ARG A 173 15.93 -1.57 10.00
N CYS A 174 15.70 -1.89 8.74
CA CYS A 174 14.56 -2.66 8.29
C CYS A 174 14.87 -4.16 8.19
N THR A 175 13.90 -5.01 8.51
CA THR A 175 14.00 -6.47 8.28
C THR A 175 13.77 -6.88 6.83
N ARG A 176 13.44 -5.93 5.94
CA ARG A 176 13.09 -6.18 4.54
C ARG A 176 13.96 -5.35 3.59
N ALA A 177 14.32 -5.95 2.46
CA ALA A 177 15.06 -5.32 1.37
C ALA A 177 14.15 -5.11 0.15
N CYS A 178 13.35 -4.05 0.16
CA CYS A 178 12.57 -3.65 -1.02
C CYS A 178 13.52 -3.07 -2.08
N GLY A 179 13.37 -3.48 -3.35
CA GLY A 179 14.30 -3.12 -4.43
C GLY A 179 14.39 -1.63 -4.74
N PHE A 180 13.43 -0.83 -4.29
CA PHE A 180 13.38 0.63 -4.47
C PHE A 180 13.77 1.43 -3.23
N CYS A 181 13.87 0.81 -2.05
CA CYS A 181 13.93 1.52 -0.78
C CYS A 181 15.38 1.70 -0.30
N LEU A 182 15.76 2.94 0.02
CA LEU A 182 17.11 3.26 0.51
C LEU A 182 17.34 2.86 1.98
N VAL A 183 16.26 2.69 2.75
CA VAL A 183 16.36 2.38 4.18
C VAL A 183 17.14 1.09 4.37
N ASP A 184 18.10 1.14 5.28
CA ASP A 184 19.10 0.12 5.46
C ASP A 184 18.51 -1.21 5.94
N THR A 185 18.87 -2.31 5.28
CA THR A 185 18.42 -3.66 5.66
C THR A 185 19.44 -4.34 6.55
N ARG A 186 19.18 -4.37 7.86
CA ARG A 186 20.03 -5.01 8.87
C ARG A 186 19.18 -5.50 10.04
N LYS A 187 19.78 -6.31 10.93
CA LYS A 187 19.13 -6.68 12.19
C LYS A 187 18.76 -5.40 12.97
N PRO A 188 17.48 -5.21 13.34
CA PRO A 188 17.04 -4.02 14.06
C PRO A 188 17.69 -3.89 15.45
N GLN A 189 17.74 -2.65 15.94
CA GLN A 189 18.09 -2.37 17.33
C GLN A 189 16.97 -2.84 18.29
N VAL A 190 17.31 -2.92 19.58
CA VAL A 190 16.31 -3.10 20.65
C VAL A 190 15.32 -1.93 20.62
N LEU A 191 14.06 -2.22 20.94
CA LEU A 191 13.03 -1.20 21.02
C LEU A 191 13.37 -0.15 22.08
N ASP A 192 13.36 1.11 21.65
CA ASP A 192 13.43 2.25 22.54
C ASP A 192 12.03 2.59 23.05
N GLN A 193 11.83 2.42 24.36
CA GLN A 193 10.53 2.67 25.01
C GLN A 193 10.22 4.17 25.17
N ASP A 194 11.23 5.05 25.06
CA ASP A 194 11.06 6.51 25.18
C ASP A 194 10.90 7.21 23.82
N GLU A 195 11.12 6.51 22.70
CA GLU A 195 10.92 7.03 21.34
C GLU A 195 9.53 7.68 21.14
N PRO A 196 8.40 7.08 21.57
CA PRO A 196 7.08 7.71 21.50
C PRO A 196 6.99 9.10 22.14
N ARG A 197 7.62 9.28 23.31
CA ARG A 197 7.63 10.56 24.03
C ARG A 197 8.43 11.61 23.26
N ARG A 198 9.59 11.23 22.71
CA ARG A 198 10.44 12.13 21.91
C ARG A 198 9.76 12.54 20.60
N VAL A 199 9.02 11.64 19.95
CA VAL A 199 8.19 12.01 18.80
C VAL A 199 7.14 13.06 19.20
N ALA A 200 6.44 12.87 20.33
CA ALA A 200 5.48 13.85 20.82
C ALA A 200 6.09 15.21 21.15
N ASP A 201 7.31 15.24 21.69
CA ASP A 201 8.09 16.46 21.93
C ASP A 201 8.44 17.18 20.62
N ALA A 202 8.85 16.42 19.60
CA ALA A 202 9.18 16.97 18.29
C ALA A 202 7.95 17.57 17.61
N VAL A 203 6.82 16.87 17.63
CA VAL A 203 5.52 17.36 17.12
C VAL A 203 5.15 18.69 17.78
N SER A 204 5.29 18.77 19.10
CA SER A 204 5.01 19.99 19.88
C SER A 204 5.95 21.14 19.50
N THR A 205 7.25 20.86 19.42
CA THR A 205 8.28 21.86 19.13
C THR A 205 8.16 22.43 17.72
N LEU A 206 7.78 21.59 16.75
CA LEU A 206 7.53 21.99 15.37
C LEU A 206 6.17 22.68 15.18
N GLY A 207 5.25 22.55 16.15
CA GLY A 207 3.90 23.10 16.06
C GLY A 207 3.06 22.44 14.96
N LEU A 208 3.20 21.13 14.77
CA LEU A 208 2.52 20.42 13.68
C LEU A 208 1.01 20.33 13.93
N GLU A 209 0.21 20.79 12.97
CA GLU A 209 -1.24 20.52 12.93
C GLU A 209 -1.55 19.10 12.46
N HIS A 210 -0.64 18.49 11.70
CA HIS A 210 -0.76 17.14 11.17
C HIS A 210 0.59 16.42 11.25
N ALA A 211 0.67 15.35 12.04
CA ALA A 211 1.88 14.55 12.20
C ALA A 211 1.78 13.26 11.38
N VAL A 212 2.81 12.96 10.58
CA VAL A 212 2.92 11.70 9.84
C VAL A 212 3.97 10.82 10.51
N ILE A 213 3.57 9.60 10.87
CA ILE A 213 4.42 8.60 11.53
C ILE A 213 4.50 7.36 10.64
N THR A 214 5.70 6.89 10.36
CA THR A 214 5.95 5.64 9.64
C THR A 214 6.91 4.78 10.45
N SER A 215 7.15 3.53 10.04
CA SER A 215 8.20 2.71 10.62
C SER A 215 8.96 1.93 9.57
N VAL A 216 10.11 1.41 9.96
CA VAL A 216 10.69 0.23 9.30
C VAL A 216 9.81 -1.01 9.51
N ALA A 217 9.99 -2.04 8.69
CA ALA A 217 9.41 -3.34 8.99
C ALA A 217 10.18 -4.00 10.14
N ARG A 218 9.43 -4.53 11.12
CA ARG A 218 9.95 -5.22 12.30
C ARG A 218 9.47 -6.66 12.36
N ASP A 219 9.84 -7.44 11.34
CA ASP A 219 9.45 -8.84 11.25
C ASP A 219 10.05 -9.72 12.36
N ASP A 220 10.98 -9.18 13.15
CA ASP A 220 11.58 -9.74 14.36
C ASP A 220 10.68 -9.65 15.61
N LEU A 221 9.69 -8.76 15.60
CA LEU A 221 8.72 -8.60 16.68
C LEU A 221 7.48 -9.45 16.42
N VAL A 222 6.87 -9.96 17.50
CA VAL A 222 5.66 -10.80 17.42
C VAL A 222 4.48 -10.03 16.82
N ASP A 223 4.33 -8.75 17.17
CA ASP A 223 3.26 -7.87 16.70
C ASP A 223 3.65 -7.04 15.45
N GLY A 224 4.81 -7.33 14.87
CA GLY A 224 5.35 -6.59 13.73
C GLY A 224 5.60 -5.08 13.99
N GLY A 225 5.63 -4.64 15.24
CA GLY A 225 5.79 -3.23 15.63
C GLY A 225 4.48 -2.46 15.89
N ALA A 226 3.32 -3.13 15.84
CA ALA A 226 2.01 -2.51 16.07
C ALA A 226 1.94 -1.70 17.38
N GLY A 227 2.47 -2.24 18.47
CA GLY A 227 2.48 -1.59 19.78
C GLY A 227 3.25 -0.26 19.79
N GLY A 228 4.33 -0.15 18.99
CA GLY A 228 5.11 1.09 18.91
C GLY A 228 4.35 2.24 18.22
N PHE A 229 3.58 1.93 17.17
CA PHE A 229 2.67 2.91 16.58
C PHE A 229 1.60 3.36 17.58
N VAL A 230 0.95 2.42 18.28
CA VAL A 230 -0.07 2.74 19.28
C VAL A 230 0.49 3.65 20.37
N ALA A 231 1.66 3.30 20.93
CA ALA A 231 2.34 4.10 21.94
C ALA A 231 2.65 5.53 21.42
N THR A 232 3.12 5.64 20.18
CA THR A 232 3.44 6.93 19.56
C THR A 232 2.20 7.78 19.30
N ILE A 233 1.12 7.20 18.75
CA ILE A 233 -0.15 7.90 18.55
C ILE A 233 -0.66 8.46 19.90
N ASN A 234 -0.65 7.63 20.94
CA ASN A 234 -1.13 8.03 22.27
C ASN A 234 -0.26 9.13 22.88
N ALA A 235 1.06 9.03 22.77
CA ALA A 235 1.97 10.06 23.27
C ALA A 235 1.78 11.40 22.54
N VAL A 236 1.63 11.36 21.21
CA VAL A 236 1.37 12.56 20.40
C VAL A 236 0.05 13.21 20.81
N ARG A 237 -1.03 12.45 20.92
CA ARG A 237 -2.36 12.98 21.32
C ARG A 237 -2.38 13.53 22.74
N ALA A 238 -1.71 12.86 23.68
CA ALA A 238 -1.65 13.31 25.07
C ALA A 238 -0.95 14.67 25.20
N LYS A 239 0.11 14.90 24.41
CA LYS A 239 0.88 16.16 24.46
C LYS A 239 0.36 17.23 23.50
N ASN A 240 -0.26 16.82 22.38
CA ASN A 240 -0.67 17.69 21.28
C ASN A 240 -2.13 17.37 20.88
N PRO A 241 -3.13 17.72 21.72
CA PRO A 241 -4.52 17.27 21.54
C PRO A 241 -5.21 17.81 20.28
N HIS A 242 -4.64 18.84 19.63
CA HIS A 242 -5.16 19.43 18.39
C HIS A 242 -4.43 18.95 17.13
N THR A 243 -3.41 18.10 17.29
CA THR A 243 -2.66 17.54 16.15
C THR A 243 -3.34 16.28 15.65
N SER A 244 -3.70 16.27 14.37
CA SER A 244 -4.15 15.05 13.69
C SER A 244 -2.96 14.14 13.37
N VAL A 245 -3.19 12.83 13.35
CA VAL A 245 -2.14 11.82 13.19
C VAL A 245 -2.42 10.91 11.98
N GLU A 246 -1.54 10.96 10.98
CA GLU A 246 -1.46 9.95 9.91
C GLU A 246 -0.41 8.89 10.26
N VAL A 247 -0.73 7.62 10.06
CA VAL A 247 0.25 6.53 10.14
C VAL A 247 0.44 5.86 8.79
N LEU A 248 1.70 5.72 8.35
CA LEU A 248 2.10 4.88 7.22
C LEU A 248 2.67 3.56 7.74
N ILE A 249 1.87 2.50 7.66
CA ILE A 249 2.18 1.21 8.31
C ILE A 249 2.81 0.20 7.34
N PRO A 250 3.69 -0.70 7.83
CA PRO A 250 4.00 -1.93 7.12
C PRO A 250 2.74 -2.83 7.03
N ASP A 251 2.83 -3.93 6.28
CA ASP A 251 1.68 -4.85 6.14
C ASP A 251 1.45 -5.76 7.36
N CYS A 252 2.30 -5.70 8.39
CA CYS A 252 2.32 -6.61 9.55
C CYS A 252 2.21 -8.10 9.16
N LYS A 253 2.75 -8.48 7.99
CA LYS A 253 2.58 -9.82 7.37
C LYS A 253 1.11 -10.24 7.15
N GLY A 254 0.16 -9.32 7.31
CA GLY A 254 -1.28 -9.55 7.24
C GLY A 254 -1.89 -10.08 8.53
N ASP A 255 -1.13 -10.08 9.63
CA ASP A 255 -1.55 -10.59 10.93
C ASP A 255 -2.77 -9.80 11.47
N PRO A 256 -3.94 -10.45 11.62
CA PRO A 256 -5.16 -9.78 12.03
C PRO A 256 -5.06 -9.12 13.41
N THR A 257 -4.33 -9.72 14.36
CA THR A 257 -4.21 -9.21 15.73
C THR A 257 -3.40 -7.92 15.77
N SER A 258 -2.26 -7.90 15.08
CA SER A 258 -1.39 -6.72 14.96
C SER A 258 -2.10 -5.57 14.25
N LEU A 259 -2.83 -5.87 13.18
CA LEU A 259 -3.63 -4.88 12.45
C LEU A 259 -4.78 -4.35 13.31
N ALA A 260 -5.52 -5.22 14.02
CA ALA A 260 -6.58 -4.79 14.93
C ALA A 260 -6.05 -3.89 16.05
N THR A 261 -4.86 -4.20 16.57
CA THR A 261 -4.17 -3.37 17.57
C THR A 261 -3.90 -1.98 17.02
N LEU A 262 -3.30 -1.86 15.83
CA LEU A 262 -3.08 -0.59 15.14
C LEU A 262 -4.40 0.18 14.90
N PHE A 263 -5.42 -0.51 14.40
CA PHE A 263 -6.70 0.13 14.03
C PHE A 263 -7.45 0.66 15.25
N SER A 264 -7.32 -0.01 16.40
CA SER A 264 -7.94 0.42 17.66
C SER A 264 -7.37 1.73 18.21
N ALA A 265 -6.16 2.12 17.81
CA ALA A 265 -5.60 3.44 18.11
C ALA A 265 -6.27 4.58 17.31
N ARG A 266 -7.13 4.25 16.34
CA ARG A 266 -7.94 5.20 15.56
C ARG A 266 -7.12 6.38 15.00
N PRO A 267 -6.04 6.16 14.22
CA PRO A 267 -5.34 7.27 13.55
C PRO A 267 -6.31 8.04 12.65
N ASP A 268 -6.08 9.34 12.47
CA ASP A 268 -6.93 10.21 11.65
C ASP A 268 -6.84 9.84 10.16
N VAL A 269 -5.68 9.34 9.71
CA VAL A 269 -5.48 8.69 8.42
C VAL A 269 -4.64 7.43 8.60
N LEU A 270 -5.11 6.31 8.06
CA LEU A 270 -4.33 5.08 7.95
C LEU A 270 -3.83 4.90 6.53
N ASN A 271 -2.53 4.96 6.36
CA ASN A 271 -1.84 4.84 5.09
C ASN A 271 -1.10 3.49 5.01
N HIS A 272 -1.30 2.78 3.90
CA HIS A 272 -0.49 1.63 3.53
C HIS A 272 -0.26 1.64 2.02
N ASN A 273 0.99 1.79 1.60
CA ASN A 273 1.29 1.90 0.18
C ASN A 273 1.25 0.53 -0.52
N LEU A 274 0.62 0.52 -1.69
CA LEU A 274 0.69 -0.56 -2.65
C LEU A 274 2.04 -0.56 -3.40
N GLU A 275 2.62 0.63 -3.57
CA GLU A 275 3.87 0.97 -4.24
C GLU A 275 3.89 0.73 -5.75
N THR A 276 3.46 -0.42 -6.25
CA THR A 276 3.54 -0.69 -7.69
C THR A 276 2.46 -1.67 -8.15
N VAL A 277 2.40 -1.90 -9.46
CA VAL A 277 1.44 -2.78 -10.12
C VAL A 277 1.73 -4.25 -9.84
N LEU A 278 0.72 -5.11 -9.95
CA LEU A 278 0.78 -6.53 -9.59
C LEU A 278 2.04 -7.25 -10.12
N ARG A 279 2.33 -7.09 -11.42
CA ARG A 279 3.47 -7.74 -12.10
C ARG A 279 4.82 -7.41 -11.48
N LEU A 280 4.99 -6.19 -10.94
CA LEU A 280 6.27 -5.70 -10.41
C LEU A 280 6.43 -5.92 -8.90
N GLN A 281 5.43 -6.45 -8.21
CA GLN A 281 5.44 -6.56 -6.75
C GLN A 281 6.59 -7.42 -6.23
N HIS A 282 6.88 -8.57 -6.85
CA HIS A 282 7.97 -9.43 -6.40
C HIS A 282 9.34 -8.77 -6.58
N GLU A 283 9.55 -8.06 -7.70
CA GLU A 283 10.79 -7.35 -7.99
C GLU A 283 10.98 -6.14 -7.06
N ALA A 284 9.92 -5.36 -6.84
CA ALA A 284 9.94 -4.16 -6.01
C ALA A 284 9.91 -4.47 -4.50
N ARG A 285 9.14 -5.49 -4.07
CA ARG A 285 8.81 -5.79 -2.67
C ARG A 285 8.83 -7.30 -2.42
N SER A 286 10.02 -7.87 -2.38
CA SER A 286 10.27 -9.32 -2.20
C SER A 286 9.45 -10.01 -1.09
N LEU A 287 9.19 -9.33 0.03
CA LEU A 287 8.44 -9.88 1.16
C LEU A 287 7.00 -9.35 1.28
N ALA A 288 6.60 -8.35 0.48
CA ALA A 288 5.24 -7.83 0.45
C ALA A 288 4.37 -8.63 -0.55
N SER A 289 3.07 -8.32 -0.61
CA SER A 289 2.16 -8.90 -1.59
C SER A 289 1.09 -7.89 -1.98
N TYR A 290 0.75 -7.84 -3.26
CA TYR A 290 -0.28 -6.98 -3.83
C TYR A 290 -1.61 -7.12 -3.08
N ALA A 291 -2.20 -8.31 -3.15
CA ALA A 291 -3.49 -8.61 -2.55
C ALA A 291 -3.47 -8.54 -1.02
N ARG A 292 -2.34 -8.85 -0.37
CA ARG A 292 -2.21 -8.60 1.08
C ARG A 292 -2.26 -7.10 1.40
N SER A 293 -1.59 -6.27 0.61
CA SER A 293 -1.60 -4.81 0.80
C SER A 293 -3.02 -4.25 0.63
N LEU A 294 -3.75 -4.74 -0.38
CA LEU A 294 -5.16 -4.42 -0.59
C LEU A 294 -6.03 -4.89 0.58
N ALA A 295 -5.81 -6.10 1.10
CA ALA A 295 -6.54 -6.61 2.26
C ALA A 295 -6.31 -5.79 3.54
N VAL A 296 -5.08 -5.28 3.77
CA VAL A 296 -4.81 -4.36 4.88
C VAL A 296 -5.66 -3.10 4.77
N LEU A 297 -5.71 -2.49 3.58
CA LEU A 297 -6.49 -1.29 3.30
C LEU A 297 -8.00 -1.55 3.44
N ALA A 298 -8.50 -2.67 2.91
CA ALA A 298 -9.89 -3.08 3.05
C ALA A 298 -10.30 -3.24 4.52
N ARG A 299 -9.46 -3.89 5.33
CA ARG A 299 -9.72 -4.07 6.76
C ARG A 299 -9.70 -2.75 7.53
N ALA A 300 -8.79 -1.85 7.21
CA ALA A 300 -8.76 -0.52 7.81
C ALA A 300 -10.04 0.27 7.47
N ARG A 301 -10.49 0.20 6.22
CA ARG A 301 -11.76 0.81 5.80
C ARG A 301 -12.96 0.19 6.51
N PHE A 302 -13.02 -1.14 6.63
CA PHE A 302 -14.07 -1.84 7.37
C PHE A 302 -14.09 -1.48 8.86
N ALA A 303 -12.92 -1.24 9.45
CA ALA A 303 -12.79 -0.70 10.81
C ALA A 303 -13.20 0.78 10.92
N GLY A 304 -13.69 1.40 9.85
CA GLY A 304 -14.17 2.79 9.84
C GLY A 304 -13.04 3.82 9.93
N LEU A 305 -11.85 3.50 9.43
CA LEU A 305 -10.72 4.42 9.30
C LEU A 305 -10.72 5.06 7.91
N ARG A 306 -10.23 6.30 7.84
CA ARG A 306 -9.91 6.93 6.57
C ARG A 306 -8.63 6.33 6.02
N THR A 307 -8.68 5.85 4.78
CA THR A 307 -7.59 5.08 4.19
C THR A 307 -6.86 5.85 3.10
N LYS A 308 -5.53 5.66 3.06
CA LYS A 308 -4.63 6.25 2.08
C LYS A 308 -3.69 5.21 1.50
N SER A 309 -3.30 5.40 0.25
CA SER A 309 -2.25 4.59 -0.37
C SER A 309 -1.41 5.40 -1.36
N GLY A 310 -0.37 4.77 -1.86
CA GLY A 310 0.59 5.36 -2.78
C GLY A 310 1.06 4.38 -3.85
N ILE A 311 1.33 4.90 -5.03
CA ILE A 311 1.97 4.22 -6.15
C ILE A 311 3.21 5.03 -6.57
N ILE A 312 4.33 4.36 -6.77
CA ILE A 312 5.51 4.89 -7.43
C ILE A 312 5.58 4.37 -8.87
N VAL A 313 5.70 5.29 -9.82
CA VAL A 313 5.83 4.99 -11.26
C VAL A 313 7.27 5.20 -11.74
N GLY A 314 7.65 4.50 -12.80
CA GLY A 314 8.99 4.47 -13.38
C GLY A 314 9.76 3.18 -13.13
N LEU A 315 9.10 2.13 -12.61
CA LEU A 315 9.71 0.81 -12.35
C LEU A 315 9.59 -0.15 -13.55
N GLY A 316 8.72 0.17 -14.51
CA GLY A 316 8.50 -0.61 -15.74
C GLY A 316 7.03 -0.98 -15.96
N GLU A 317 6.13 -0.38 -15.19
CA GLU A 317 4.68 -0.46 -15.37
C GLU A 317 4.21 0.33 -16.60
N THR A 318 3.10 -0.12 -17.17
CA THR A 318 2.38 0.58 -18.24
C THR A 318 1.25 1.44 -17.68
N MET A 319 0.76 2.42 -18.46
CA MET A 319 -0.41 3.23 -18.10
C MET A 319 -1.64 2.38 -17.75
N ALA A 320 -1.89 1.31 -18.51
CA ALA A 320 -3.00 0.40 -18.25
C ALA A 320 -2.86 -0.30 -16.89
N GLU A 321 -1.66 -0.78 -16.55
CA GLU A 321 -1.41 -1.42 -15.25
C GLU A 321 -1.53 -0.42 -14.08
N VAL A 322 -1.08 0.83 -14.27
CA VAL A 322 -1.22 1.89 -13.26
C VAL A 322 -2.70 2.19 -13.04
N LYS A 323 -3.47 2.42 -14.10
CA LYS A 323 -4.93 2.65 -14.00
C LYS A 323 -5.66 1.45 -13.38
N GLY A 324 -5.23 0.21 -13.67
CA GLY A 324 -5.72 -0.99 -13.00
C GLY A 324 -5.47 -0.94 -11.49
N ALA A 325 -4.24 -0.66 -11.07
CA ALA A 325 -3.89 -0.57 -9.65
C ALA A 325 -4.63 0.57 -8.91
N VAL A 326 -4.85 1.71 -9.57
CA VAL A 326 -5.67 2.80 -9.04
C VAL A 326 -7.13 2.35 -8.84
N ALA A 327 -7.69 1.62 -9.80
CA ALA A 327 -9.05 1.08 -9.68
C ALA A 327 -9.18 0.05 -8.56
N ASP A 328 -8.17 -0.81 -8.38
CA ASP A 328 -8.16 -1.81 -7.31
C ASP A 328 -8.06 -1.15 -5.92
N LEU A 329 -7.23 -0.13 -5.76
CA LEU A 329 -7.19 0.69 -4.54
C LEU A 329 -8.54 1.32 -4.24
N ARG A 330 -9.22 1.86 -5.27
CA ARG A 330 -10.56 2.42 -5.05
C ARG A 330 -11.57 1.35 -4.66
N ALA A 331 -11.52 0.17 -5.27
CA ALA A 331 -12.45 -0.92 -5.03
C ALA A 331 -12.41 -1.42 -3.57
N VAL A 332 -11.24 -1.37 -2.92
CA VAL A 332 -11.08 -1.71 -1.49
C VAL A 332 -11.34 -0.53 -0.55
N GLY A 333 -11.81 0.60 -1.09
CA GLY A 333 -12.27 1.75 -0.33
C GLY A 333 -11.16 2.70 0.11
N VAL A 334 -10.04 2.78 -0.62
CA VAL A 334 -9.05 3.86 -0.44
C VAL A 334 -9.66 5.20 -0.83
N GLU A 335 -9.49 6.20 0.05
CA GLU A 335 -10.05 7.53 -0.14
C GLU A 335 -9.00 8.54 -0.63
N ILE A 336 -7.75 8.40 -0.17
CA ILE A 336 -6.64 9.30 -0.51
C ILE A 336 -5.58 8.56 -1.33
N LEU A 337 -5.18 9.12 -2.47
CA LEU A 337 -4.17 8.53 -3.34
C LEU A 337 -2.99 9.48 -3.56
N THR A 338 -1.77 8.92 -3.52
CA THR A 338 -0.55 9.60 -3.94
C THR A 338 0.12 8.85 -5.10
N ILE A 339 0.55 9.56 -6.13
CA ILE A 339 1.26 8.99 -7.28
C ILE A 339 2.52 9.81 -7.54
N GLY A 340 3.68 9.16 -7.45
CA GLY A 340 4.99 9.83 -7.56
C GLY A 340 5.98 9.11 -8.46
N GLN A 341 6.98 9.82 -8.98
CA GLN A 341 8.06 9.20 -9.75
C GLN A 341 9.06 8.50 -8.82
N TYR A 342 9.37 7.25 -9.14
CA TYR A 342 10.48 6.50 -8.58
C TYR A 342 11.81 7.18 -8.92
N LEU A 343 12.62 7.41 -7.89
CA LEU A 343 14.00 7.88 -8.01
C LEU A 343 14.90 6.78 -7.50
N GLN A 344 15.80 6.30 -8.36
CA GLN A 344 16.78 5.27 -7.97
C GLN A 344 17.70 5.81 -6.86
N PRO A 345 17.73 5.18 -5.67
CA PRO A 345 18.55 5.68 -4.57
C PRO A 345 20.05 5.43 -4.77
N SER A 346 20.40 4.28 -5.35
CA SER A 346 21.79 3.93 -5.67
C SER A 346 21.84 2.88 -6.79
N ALA A 347 23.03 2.64 -7.35
CA ALA A 347 23.25 1.67 -8.42
C ALA A 347 22.88 0.22 -8.06
N ARG A 348 22.68 -0.10 -6.77
CA ARG A 348 22.26 -1.43 -6.29
C ARG A 348 20.74 -1.64 -6.29
N HIS A 349 19.97 -0.55 -6.40
CA HIS A 349 18.51 -0.57 -6.43
C HIS A 349 17.99 -0.75 -7.86
N LEU A 350 16.70 -1.04 -7.99
CA LEU A 350 16.02 -1.13 -9.28
C LEU A 350 16.32 0.11 -10.14
N ARG A 351 16.56 -0.11 -11.43
CA ARG A 351 16.79 1.00 -12.36
C ARG A 351 15.49 1.72 -12.67
N VAL A 352 15.57 3.02 -12.93
CA VAL A 352 14.45 3.77 -13.50
C VAL A 352 14.22 3.25 -14.92
N ALA A 353 13.07 2.64 -15.17
CA ALA A 353 12.70 2.14 -16.50
C ALA A 353 12.22 3.27 -17.41
N ARG A 354 11.55 4.28 -16.81
CA ARG A 354 10.92 5.40 -17.52
C ARG A 354 10.80 6.63 -16.62
N TRP A 355 10.99 7.81 -17.21
CA TRP A 355 10.54 9.09 -16.63
C TRP A 355 9.15 9.42 -17.14
N TRP A 356 8.19 9.47 -16.21
CA TRP A 356 6.82 9.88 -16.50
C TRP A 356 6.73 11.41 -16.62
N THR A 357 5.95 11.88 -17.58
CA THR A 357 5.77 13.32 -17.84
C THR A 357 4.72 13.93 -16.92
N PRO A 358 4.78 15.25 -16.60
CA PRO A 358 3.74 15.92 -15.83
C PRO A 358 2.31 15.73 -16.39
N GLU A 359 2.19 15.66 -17.71
CA GLU A 359 0.92 15.42 -18.42
C GLU A 359 0.36 14.02 -18.10
N GLU A 360 1.21 13.00 -18.06
CA GLU A 360 0.79 11.64 -17.69
C GLU A 360 0.42 11.53 -16.20
N PHE A 361 1.13 12.23 -15.31
CA PHE A 361 0.69 12.34 -13.92
C PHE A 361 -0.69 13.00 -13.83
N SER A 362 -0.95 14.04 -14.64
CA SER A 362 -2.24 14.70 -14.70
C SER A 362 -3.34 13.76 -15.23
N GLU A 363 -3.03 12.93 -16.23
CA GLU A 363 -3.94 11.92 -16.77
C GLU A 363 -4.32 10.86 -15.72
N ILE A 364 -3.35 10.32 -14.99
CA ILE A 364 -3.61 9.34 -13.93
C ILE A 364 -4.40 10.01 -12.79
N GLY A 365 -4.07 11.26 -12.45
CA GLY A 365 -4.75 12.04 -11.42
C GLY A 365 -6.24 12.23 -11.75
N ALA A 366 -6.54 12.71 -12.96
CA ALA A 366 -7.92 12.88 -13.42
C ALA A 366 -8.69 11.55 -13.48
N TYR A 367 -8.03 10.47 -13.90
CA TYR A 367 -8.63 9.13 -13.85
C TYR A 367 -8.96 8.70 -12.42
N ALA A 368 -8.05 8.87 -11.46
CA ALA A 368 -8.32 8.57 -10.06
C ALA A 368 -9.48 9.41 -9.53
N GLU A 369 -9.50 10.71 -9.76
CA GLU A 369 -10.61 11.58 -9.35
C GLU A 369 -11.96 11.11 -9.93
N SER A 370 -11.99 10.66 -11.19
CA SER A 370 -13.19 10.11 -11.83
C SER A 370 -13.73 8.84 -11.17
N LEU A 371 -12.88 8.09 -10.46
CA LEU A 371 -13.27 6.91 -9.68
C LEU A 371 -13.76 7.27 -8.26
N GLY A 372 -13.73 8.54 -7.89
CA GLY A 372 -14.25 9.05 -6.62
C GLY A 372 -13.30 8.87 -5.44
N PHE A 373 -11.99 9.05 -5.65
CA PHE A 373 -11.07 9.35 -4.54
C PHE A 373 -11.38 10.76 -4.01
N SER A 374 -11.36 10.94 -2.69
CA SER A 374 -11.66 12.25 -2.08
C SER A 374 -10.49 13.23 -2.19
N HIS A 375 -9.27 12.71 -2.31
CA HIS A 375 -8.08 13.49 -2.56
C HIS A 375 -7.05 12.70 -3.37
N VAL A 376 -6.48 13.34 -4.38
CA VAL A 376 -5.43 12.77 -5.23
C VAL A 376 -4.29 13.78 -5.34
N GLU A 377 -3.08 13.34 -4.99
CA GLU A 377 -1.84 14.07 -5.28
C GLU A 377 -1.06 13.25 -6.30
N SER A 378 -0.93 13.75 -7.52
CA SER A 378 -0.26 13.07 -8.62
C SER A 378 0.76 13.98 -9.26
N GLY A 379 2.04 13.64 -9.14
CA GLY A 379 3.09 14.47 -9.71
C GLY A 379 4.50 13.93 -9.51
N PRO A 380 5.49 14.44 -10.26
CA PRO A 380 6.80 13.78 -10.32
C PRO A 380 7.53 13.73 -8.97
N LEU A 381 7.43 14.78 -8.16
CA LEU A 381 8.07 14.85 -6.84
C LEU A 381 7.14 14.46 -5.68
N VAL A 382 5.89 14.04 -5.96
CA VAL A 382 4.96 13.62 -4.92
C VAL A 382 5.52 12.42 -4.16
N ARG A 383 5.29 12.42 -2.85
CA ARG A 383 5.60 11.33 -1.91
C ARG A 383 4.38 11.10 -1.03
N SER A 384 4.27 9.92 -0.41
CA SER A 384 3.13 9.58 0.45
C SER A 384 2.87 10.61 1.55
N SER A 385 3.90 11.28 2.07
CA SER A 385 3.77 12.33 3.09
C SER A 385 3.89 13.78 2.56
N TYR A 386 4.10 13.97 1.25
CA TYR A 386 4.20 15.31 0.67
C TYR A 386 2.85 16.02 0.76
N HIS A 387 2.84 17.20 1.38
CA HIS A 387 1.64 18.02 1.62
C HIS A 387 0.46 17.27 2.26
N ALA A 388 0.71 16.23 3.07
CA ALA A 388 -0.33 15.39 3.69
C ALA A 388 -1.39 16.19 4.49
N LYS A 389 -1.00 17.32 5.10
CA LYS A 389 -1.93 18.24 5.76
C LYS A 389 -3.08 18.69 4.82
N ARG A 390 -2.77 19.01 3.55
CA ARG A 390 -3.77 19.48 2.57
C ARG A 390 -4.82 18.44 2.28
N ALA A 391 -4.43 17.16 2.27
CA ALA A 391 -5.34 16.04 2.09
C ALA A 391 -6.41 16.00 3.18
N VAL A 392 -6.02 16.20 4.44
CA VAL A 392 -6.94 16.18 5.58
C VAL A 392 -7.87 17.41 5.56
N THR A 393 -7.32 18.61 5.39
CA THR A 393 -8.11 19.86 5.41
C THR A 393 -9.16 19.89 4.30
N LYS A 394 -8.84 19.44 3.07
CA LYS A 394 -9.79 19.43 1.95
C LYS A 394 -11.00 18.51 2.21
N ILE A 395 -10.78 17.39 2.90
CA ILE A 395 -11.84 16.43 3.21
C ILE A 395 -12.74 16.93 4.34
N GLU A 396 -12.18 17.57 5.37
CA GLU A 396 -12.98 18.13 6.47
C GLU A 396 -13.96 19.20 5.98
N VAL A 397 -13.55 20.06 5.03
CA VAL A 397 -14.44 21.04 4.42
C VAL A 397 -15.58 20.38 3.63
N SER A 398 -15.31 19.26 2.94
CA SER A 398 -16.32 18.54 2.16
C SER A 398 -17.30 17.73 3.00
N ALA A 399 -17.00 17.45 4.28
CA ALA A 399 -17.89 16.70 5.18
C ALA A 399 -18.86 17.62 5.96
N VAL A 400 -18.63 18.94 5.92
CA VAL A 400 -19.43 19.95 6.63
C VAL A 400 -20.44 20.65 5.70
N LEU A 401 -20.27 20.50 4.38
CA LEU A 401 -21.20 20.95 3.33
C LEU A 401 -22.08 19.78 2.87
#